data_AF-A0A662VP91-F1
#
_entry.id   AF-A0A662VP91-F1
#
_cell.length_a   1.000
_cell.length_b   1.000
_cell.length_c   1.000
_cell.angle_alpha   90.00
_cell.angle_beta   90.00
_cell.angle_gamma   90.00
#
_symmetry.space_group_name_H-M   'P 1'
#
loop_
_entity.id
_entity.type
_entity.pdbx_description
1 polymer ?
#
loop_
_entity_poly.entity_id
_entity_poly.type
_entity_poly.pdbx_seq_one_letter_code
_entity_poly.pdbx_strand_id
1 'polypeptide(L)'
;MSLRRNKLIIIGVILLLSVLSTYLVLCTTISSRFDELEQKYVIENSKRIESVLDHELSELDSMCYDWAAWDDTYQFIQDRNQEYIDSNLVDSTFTALKINLMIFVNASGEIVYAKAYDL
;
A
#
# COMPACT_ATOMS: atom_id res chain seq x y z
N MET A 1 52.81 1.69 49.49
CA MET A 1 51.78 1.37 48.47
C MET A 1 52.37 1.62 47.08
N SER A 2 52.65 0.57 46.30
CA SER A 2 53.51 0.67 45.10
C SER A 2 52.87 1.53 44.01
N LEU A 3 53.62 2.51 43.48
CA LEU A 3 53.24 3.46 42.41
C LEU A 3 52.50 2.81 41.22
N ARG A 4 52.75 1.52 40.93
CA ARG A 4 52.07 0.73 39.90
C ARG A 4 50.56 0.59 40.13
N ARG A 5 50.12 0.39 41.39
CA ARG A 5 48.70 0.22 41.72
C ARG A 5 47.90 1.51 41.52
N ASN A 6 48.47 2.65 41.89
CA ASN A 6 47.80 3.94 41.71
C ASN A 6 47.62 4.28 40.23
N LYS A 7 48.60 3.95 39.36
CA LYS A 7 48.47 4.11 37.90
C LYS A 7 47.39 3.22 37.30
N LEU A 8 47.30 1.96 37.75
CA LEU A 8 46.26 1.03 37.29
C LEU A 8 44.85 1.51 37.67
N ILE A 9 44.66 2.07 38.87
CA ILE A 9 43.39 2.65 39.29
C ILE A 9 43.01 3.83 38.39
N ILE A 10 43.95 4.74 38.11
CA ILE A 10 43.69 5.91 37.25
C ILE A 10 43.28 5.48 35.84
N ILE A 11 44.00 4.52 35.24
CA ILE A 11 43.67 3.98 33.91
C ILE A 11 42.29 3.33 33.91
N GLY A 12 41.97 2.55 34.96
CA GLY A 12 40.65 1.94 35.13
C GLY A 12 39.53 2.96 35.21
N VAL A 13 39.71 4.04 35.98
CA VAL A 13 38.72 5.12 36.09
C VAL A 13 38.51 5.83 34.76
N ILE A 14 39.59 6.14 34.01
CA ILE A 14 39.48 6.78 32.69
C ILE A 14 38.73 5.89 31.70
N LEU A 15 39.04 4.59 31.65
CA LEU A 15 38.33 3.62 30.82
C LEU A 15 36.84 3.56 31.17
N LEU A 16 36.53 3.52 32.46
CA LEU A 16 35.15 3.43 32.94
C LEU A 16 34.35 4.69 32.60
N LEU A 17 34.96 5.87 32.74
CA LEU A 17 34.37 7.14 32.31
C LEU A 17 34.15 7.19 30.80
N SER A 18 35.08 6.67 30.00
CA SER A 18 34.95 6.61 28.53
C SER A 18 33.82 5.69 28.07
N VAL A 19 33.64 4.55 28.74
CA VAL A 19 32.54 3.62 28.46
C VAL A 19 31.21 4.26 28.85
N LEU A 20 31.15 4.88 30.02
CA LEU A 20 29.93 5.52 30.52
C LEU A 20 29.50 6.70 29.63
N SER A 21 30.43 7.55 29.20
CA SER A 21 30.12 8.68 28.32
C SER A 21 29.58 8.21 26.96
N THR A 22 30.20 7.17 26.39
CA THR A 22 29.77 6.57 25.12
C THR A 22 28.37 5.96 25.25
N TYR A 23 28.12 5.23 26.34
CA TYR A 23 26.80 4.66 26.64
C TYR A 23 25.71 5.73 26.76
N LEU A 24 25.99 6.84 27.46
CA LEU A 24 25.03 7.95 27.60
C LEU A 24 24.70 8.60 26.26
N VAL A 25 25.69 8.81 25.40
CA VAL A 25 25.47 9.35 24.04
C VAL A 25 24.62 8.39 23.20
N LEU A 26 24.90 7.09 23.25
CA LEU A 26 24.10 6.05 22.59
C LEU A 26 22.64 6.09 23.06
N CYS A 27 22.39 5.98 24.36
CA CYS A 27 21.04 5.92 24.89
C CYS A 27 20.22 7.20 24.62
N THR A 28 20.85 8.38 24.69
CA THR A 28 20.12 9.65 24.52
C THR A 28 19.91 10.03 23.07
N THR A 29 20.90 9.79 22.21
CA THR A 29 20.87 10.30 20.83
C THR A 29 20.30 9.27 19.85
N ILE A 30 20.61 7.98 20.05
CA ILE A 30 20.26 6.96 19.06
C ILE A 30 18.82 6.52 19.25
N SER A 31 18.37 6.14 20.45
CA SER A 31 16.99 5.68 20.66
C SER A 31 15.94 6.71 20.20
N SER A 32 16.06 7.97 20.64
CA SER A 32 15.07 9.00 20.26
C SER A 32 15.04 9.28 18.76
N ARG A 33 16.20 9.28 18.08
CA ARG A 33 16.26 9.53 16.64
C ARG A 33 15.76 8.35 15.82
N PHE A 34 15.95 7.13 16.32
CA PHE A 34 15.40 5.94 15.68
C PHE A 34 13.87 5.91 15.77
N ASP A 35 13.30 6.26 16.93
CA ASP A 35 11.83 6.30 17.09
C ASP A 35 11.18 7.35 16.15
N GLU A 36 11.75 8.55 16.06
CA GLU A 36 11.27 9.60 15.14
C GLU A 36 11.38 9.16 13.67
N LEU A 37 12.48 8.51 13.31
CA LEU A 37 12.71 8.01 11.96
C LEU A 37 11.73 6.89 11.62
N GLU A 38 11.50 5.95 12.54
CA GLU A 38 10.53 4.87 12.39
C GLU A 38 9.11 5.40 12.20
N GLN A 39 8.67 6.36 13.04
CA GLN A 39 7.37 7.00 12.88
C GLN A 39 7.23 7.69 11.52
N LYS A 40 8.27 8.42 11.09
CA LYS A 40 8.27 9.06 9.77
C LYS A 40 8.15 8.03 8.65
N TYR A 41 8.91 6.94 8.71
CA TYR A 41 8.82 5.86 7.72
C TYR A 41 7.43 5.21 7.69
N VAL A 42 6.83 4.96 8.85
CA VAL A 42 5.47 4.39 8.93
C VAL A 42 4.45 5.34 8.29
N ILE A 43 4.51 6.64 8.59
CA ILE A 43 3.59 7.64 8.02
C ILE A 43 3.79 7.77 6.50
N GLU A 44 5.03 7.86 6.04
CA GLU A 44 5.33 7.99 4.60
C GLU A 44 4.92 6.74 3.81
N ASN A 45 5.15 5.55 4.35
CA ASN A 45 4.71 4.30 3.72
C ASN A 45 3.18 4.18 3.72
N SER A 46 2.51 4.59 4.80
CA SER A 46 1.04 4.62 4.85
C SER A 46 0.47 5.54 3.78
N LYS A 47 1.01 6.76 3.64
CA LYS A 47 0.59 7.70 2.59
C LYS A 47 0.88 7.18 1.19
N ARG A 48 1.97 6.44 1.01
CA ARG A 48 2.28 5.80 -0.27
C ARG A 48 1.25 4.74 -0.63
N ILE A 49 0.83 3.92 0.34
CA ILE A 49 -0.22 2.91 0.14
C ILE A 49 -1.55 3.59 -0.21
N GLU A 50 -1.94 4.63 0.52
CA GLU A 50 -3.12 5.44 0.22
C GLU A 50 -3.10 5.98 -1.21
N SER A 51 -1.98 6.60 -1.62
CA SER A 51 -1.83 7.13 -2.98
C SER A 51 -1.90 6.06 -4.07
N VAL A 52 -1.44 4.83 -3.81
CA VAL A 52 -1.56 3.72 -4.76
C VAL A 52 -3.01 3.27 -4.86
N LEU A 53 -3.71 3.13 -3.73
CA LEU A 53 -5.13 2.76 -3.70
C LEU A 53 -6.00 3.80 -4.41
N ASP A 54 -5.75 5.10 -4.19
CA ASP A 54 -6.47 6.18 -4.86
C ASP A 54 -6.24 6.15 -6.38
N HIS A 55 -5.04 5.80 -6.81
CA HIS A 55 -4.73 5.66 -8.24
C HIS A 55 -5.51 4.49 -8.85
N GLU A 56 -5.48 3.31 -8.22
CA GLU A 56 -6.24 2.13 -8.66
C GLU A 56 -7.75 2.42 -8.71
N LEU A 57 -8.30 3.11 -7.70
CA LEU A 57 -9.70 3.53 -7.70
C LEU A 57 -10.03 4.48 -8.87
N SER A 58 -9.13 5.41 -9.19
CA SER A 58 -9.31 6.33 -10.31
C SER A 58 -9.24 5.61 -11.67
N GLU A 59 -8.41 4.57 -11.79
CA GLU A 59 -8.37 3.73 -13.00
C GLU A 59 -9.66 2.91 -13.15
N LEU A 60 -10.15 2.32 -12.05
CA LEU A 60 -11.44 1.60 -12.04
C LEU A 60 -12.62 2.52 -12.36
N ASP A 61 -12.64 3.75 -11.85
CA ASP A 61 -13.70 4.74 -12.13
C ASP A 61 -13.71 5.15 -13.61
N SER A 62 -12.53 5.41 -14.18
CA SER A 62 -12.38 5.75 -15.60
C SER A 62 -12.87 4.60 -16.50
N MET A 63 -12.49 3.37 -16.17
CA MET A 63 -12.95 2.19 -16.89
C MET A 63 -14.46 1.97 -16.74
N CYS A 64 -15.02 2.18 -15.54
CA CYS A 64 -16.46 2.10 -15.30
C CYS A 64 -17.22 3.12 -16.17
N TYR A 65 -16.75 4.36 -16.21
CA TYR A 65 -17.32 5.41 -17.05
C TYR A 65 -17.28 5.04 -18.53
N ASP A 66 -16.12 4.60 -19.03
CA ASP A 66 -15.93 4.22 -20.43
C ASP A 66 -16.91 3.13 -20.85
N TRP A 67 -17.04 2.06 -20.06
CA TRP A 67 -17.96 0.96 -20.35
C TRP A 67 -19.43 1.36 -20.20
N ALA A 68 -19.77 2.16 -19.19
CA ALA A 68 -21.14 2.62 -18.94
C ALA A 68 -21.64 3.61 -20.00
N ALA A 69 -20.74 4.37 -20.63
CA ALA A 69 -21.08 5.38 -21.63
C ALA A 69 -21.37 4.81 -23.02
N TRP A 70 -21.05 3.53 -23.28
CA TRP A 70 -21.29 2.93 -24.59
C TRP A 70 -22.79 2.72 -24.85
N ASP A 71 -23.23 3.08 -26.07
CA ASP A 71 -24.60 2.84 -26.53
C ASP A 71 -24.97 1.35 -26.46
N ASP A 72 -24.04 0.46 -26.82
CA ASP A 72 -24.23 -0.99 -26.76
C ASP A 72 -24.44 -1.49 -25.32
N THR A 73 -23.71 -0.91 -24.36
CA THR A 73 -23.90 -1.21 -22.93
C THR A 73 -25.26 -0.72 -22.46
N TYR A 74 -25.66 0.49 -22.85
CA TYR A 74 -26.99 1.02 -22.53
C TYR A 74 -28.09 0.08 -23.06
N GLN A 75 -27.96 -0.38 -24.30
CA GLN A 75 -28.92 -1.31 -24.89
C GLN A 75 -28.92 -2.67 -24.19
N PHE A 76 -27.74 -3.23 -23.87
CA PHE A 76 -27.60 -4.46 -23.11
C PHE A 76 -28.29 -4.40 -21.74
N ILE A 77 -28.24 -3.25 -21.04
CA ILE A 77 -28.96 -3.06 -19.78
C ILE A 77 -30.49 -3.20 -19.95
N GLN A 78 -31.03 -2.83 -21.12
CA GLN A 78 -32.47 -2.92 -21.40
C GLN A 78 -32.91 -4.31 -21.86
N ASP A 79 -32.17 -4.93 -22.79
CA ASP A 79 -32.62 -6.14 -23.51
C ASP A 79 -31.89 -7.43 -23.10
N ARG A 80 -30.78 -7.32 -22.35
CA ARG A 80 -29.95 -8.44 -21.92
C ARG A 80 -29.50 -9.32 -23.09
N ASN A 81 -29.20 -8.72 -24.24
CA ASN A 81 -28.86 -9.46 -25.44
C ASN A 81 -27.59 -10.33 -25.24
N GLN A 82 -27.67 -11.58 -25.71
CA GLN A 82 -26.58 -12.56 -25.57
C GLN A 82 -25.36 -12.21 -26.43
N GLU A 83 -25.57 -11.51 -27.55
CA GLU A 83 -24.49 -11.08 -28.45
C GLU A 83 -23.47 -10.19 -27.75
N TYR A 84 -23.92 -9.27 -26.90
CA TYR A 84 -23.03 -8.44 -26.08
C TYR A 84 -22.18 -9.28 -25.12
N ILE A 85 -22.76 -10.30 -24.49
CA ILE A 85 -22.03 -11.20 -23.57
C ILE A 85 -20.94 -11.96 -24.34
N ASP A 86 -21.30 -12.53 -25.49
CA ASP A 86 -20.43 -13.40 -26.28
C ASP A 86 -19.30 -12.61 -26.99
N SER A 87 -19.51 -11.31 -27.25
CA SER A 87 -18.53 -10.45 -27.92
C SER A 87 -17.68 -9.63 -26.95
N ASN A 88 -18.26 -9.09 -25.88
CA ASN A 88 -17.59 -8.14 -24.98
C ASN A 88 -17.21 -8.74 -23.63
N LEU A 89 -18.01 -9.66 -23.08
CA LEU A 89 -17.82 -10.20 -21.73
C LEU A 89 -17.07 -11.54 -21.70
N VAL A 90 -16.14 -11.71 -22.65
CA VAL A 90 -15.25 -12.87 -22.78
C VAL A 90 -14.03 -12.77 -21.86
N ASP A 91 -13.41 -13.89 -21.53
CA ASP A 91 -12.29 -13.98 -20.56
C ASP A 91 -11.07 -13.12 -20.95
N SER A 92 -10.83 -12.96 -22.26
CA SER A 92 -9.76 -12.08 -22.77
C SER A 92 -9.99 -10.61 -22.40
N THR A 93 -11.24 -10.17 -22.28
CA THR A 93 -11.58 -8.80 -21.84
C THR A 93 -11.13 -8.59 -20.39
N PHE A 94 -11.43 -9.53 -19.49
CA PHE A 94 -11.02 -9.46 -18.08
C PHE A 94 -9.50 -9.44 -17.95
N THR A 95 -8.80 -10.26 -18.75
CA THR A 95 -7.33 -10.29 -18.81
C THR A 95 -6.75 -8.96 -19.29
N ALA A 96 -7.34 -8.36 -20.32
CA ALA A 96 -6.89 -7.08 -20.88
C ALA A 96 -7.12 -5.91 -19.91
N LEU A 97 -8.28 -5.90 -19.25
CA LEU A 97 -8.66 -4.89 -18.26
C LEU A 97 -8.03 -5.11 -16.88
N LYS A 98 -7.41 -6.28 -16.65
CA LYS A 98 -6.81 -6.69 -15.36
C LYS A 98 -7.78 -6.62 -14.18
N ILE A 99 -9.03 -7.04 -14.42
CA ILE A 99 -10.05 -7.14 -13.38
C ILE A 99 -10.56 -8.57 -13.25
N ASN A 100 -10.94 -8.92 -12.02
CA ASN A 100 -11.52 -10.22 -11.72
C ASN A 100 -13.05 -10.21 -11.73
N LEU A 101 -13.69 -9.04 -11.75
CA LEU A 101 -15.13 -8.91 -11.58
C LEU A 101 -15.68 -7.71 -12.36
N MET A 102 -16.78 -7.93 -13.06
CA MET A 102 -17.58 -6.88 -13.69
C MET A 102 -19.06 -7.13 -13.41
N ILE A 103 -19.77 -6.10 -12.94
CA ILE A 103 -21.19 -6.16 -12.60
C ILE A 103 -21.92 -5.04 -13.34
N PHE A 104 -22.94 -5.42 -14.09
CA PHE A 104 -23.83 -4.51 -14.81
C PHE A 104 -25.13 -4.37 -14.01
N VAL A 105 -25.47 -3.13 -13.66
CA VAL A 105 -26.62 -2.79 -12.81
C VAL A 105 -27.50 -1.79 -13.54
N ASN A 106 -28.81 -1.96 -13.48
CA ASN A 106 -29.77 -1.00 -14.06
C ASN A 106 -30.04 0.19 -13.12
N ALA A 107 -30.83 1.16 -13.58
CA ALA A 107 -31.16 2.36 -12.81
C ALA A 107 -31.99 2.11 -11.54
N SER A 108 -32.66 0.94 -11.41
CA SER A 108 -33.35 0.52 -10.18
C SER A 108 -32.41 -0.16 -9.17
N GLY A 109 -31.14 -0.34 -9.50
CA GLY A 109 -30.15 -1.02 -8.65
C GLY A 109 -30.17 -2.55 -8.77
N GLU A 110 -30.90 -3.11 -9.74
CA GLU A 110 -30.95 -4.55 -9.98
C GLU A 110 -29.78 -4.98 -10.85
N ILE A 111 -29.17 -6.10 -10.48
CA ILE A 111 -28.10 -6.71 -11.26
C ILE A 111 -28.70 -7.29 -12.55
N VAL A 112 -28.25 -6.76 -13.69
CA VAL A 112 -28.60 -7.26 -15.02
C VAL A 112 -27.73 -8.45 -15.39
N TYR A 113 -26.42 -8.33 -15.13
CA TYR A 113 -25.45 -9.37 -15.38
C TYR A 113 -24.24 -9.20 -14.47
N ALA A 114 -23.59 -10.30 -14.10
CA ALA A 114 -22.33 -10.29 -13.37
C ALA A 114 -21.46 -11.44 -13.85
N LYS A 115 -20.17 -11.19 -13.98
CA LYS A 115 -19.19 -12.23 -14.27
C LYS A 115 -17.92 -12.02 -13.46
N ALA A 116 -17.44 -13.11 -12.89
CA ALA A 116 -16.14 -13.19 -12.26
C ALA A 116 -15.21 -14.05 -13.13
N TYR A 117 -13.94 -13.68 -13.15
CA TYR A 117 -12.85 -14.38 -13.81
C TYR A 117 -11.64 -14.32 -12.89
N ASP A 118 -10.91 -15.41 -12.75
CA ASP A 118 -9.69 -15.47 -11.94
C ASP A 118 -8.49 -15.28 -12.88
N LEU A 119 -7.77 -14.16 -12.73
CA LEU A 119 -6.66 -13.73 -13.59
C LEU A 119 -5.41 -14.62 -13.49
#